data_AF-A0A8E2EI60-F1
#
_entry.id   AF-A0A8E2EI60-F1
#
_cell.length_a   1.000
_cell.length_b   1.000
_cell.length_c   1.000
_cell.angle_alpha   90.00
_cell.angle_beta   90.00
_cell.angle_gamma   90.00
#
_symmetry.space_group_name_H-M   'P 1'
#
loop_
_entity.id
_entity.type
_entity.pdbx_description
1 polymer ?
#
loop_
_entity_poly.entity_id
_entity_poly.type
_entity_poly.pdbx_seq_one_letter_code
_entity_poly.pdbx_strand_id
1 'polypeptide(L)'
;MIHQSTGPAREGLEEIIFNMRAKLFIFVRDSYEWTPHCVGDVMLLKHKKNRKTSLVMRDEKTFKVCASHYIFPHMDLSPSAGSDQGWVWDVEADISNGDPQAVTLAIHFEDSDKANAFKDAFTNAQQDNAPLFPYLTSQGLPCWL
;
A
#
# COMPACT_ATOMS: atom_id res chain seq x y z
N MET A 1 -7.96 11.76 -22.43
CA MET A 1 -6.66 11.94 -21.73
C MET A 1 -6.95 12.59 -20.39
N ILE A 2 -7.20 11.79 -19.36
CA ILE A 2 -7.54 12.31 -18.04
C ILE A 2 -6.23 12.59 -17.32
N HIS A 3 -6.03 13.84 -16.89
CA HIS A 3 -4.87 14.25 -16.10
C HIS A 3 -4.76 13.39 -14.84
N GLN A 4 -3.67 12.62 -14.72
CA GLN A 4 -3.21 12.04 -13.47
C GLN A 4 -2.66 13.17 -12.58
N SER A 5 -3.55 13.98 -12.00
CA SER A 5 -3.17 14.97 -10.98
C SER A 5 -3.91 14.68 -9.68
N THR A 6 -3.58 13.57 -9.04
CA THR A 6 -3.77 13.49 -7.59
C THR A 6 -2.54 14.16 -6.96
N GLY A 7 -2.73 15.17 -6.13
CA GLY A 7 -1.70 15.65 -5.22
C GLY A 7 -1.42 14.64 -4.10
N PRO A 8 -0.51 14.94 -3.16
CA PRO A 8 -0.17 14.06 -2.02
C PRO A 8 -1.34 13.86 -1.04
N ALA A 9 -2.37 14.71 -1.10
CA ALA A 9 -3.68 14.49 -0.51
C ALA A 9 -4.70 15.18 -1.44
N ARG A 10 -5.86 14.56 -1.72
CA ARG A 10 -6.91 15.23 -2.52
C ARG A 10 -7.48 16.38 -1.70
N GLU A 11 -7.14 17.63 -2.04
CA GLU A 11 -7.73 18.90 -1.59
C GLU A 11 -8.43 18.85 -0.21
N GLY A 12 -7.67 18.50 0.84
CA GLY A 12 -8.13 18.55 2.22
C GLY A 12 -9.07 17.43 2.68
N LEU A 13 -9.37 16.42 1.86
CA LEU A 13 -10.20 15.27 2.23
C LEU A 13 -9.43 14.18 2.98
N GLU A 14 -8.11 14.19 2.91
CA GLU A 14 -7.23 13.16 3.48
C GLU A 14 -6.22 13.78 4.43
N GLU A 15 -5.77 12.97 5.40
CA GLU A 15 -4.72 13.29 6.37
C GLU A 15 -3.58 12.29 6.19
N ILE A 16 -2.34 12.79 6.08
CA ILE A 16 -1.15 11.95 6.02
C ILE A 16 -0.83 11.51 7.44
N ILE A 17 -0.99 10.22 7.74
CA ILE A 17 -0.68 9.65 9.05
C ILE A 17 0.71 8.99 9.10
N PHE A 18 1.30 8.71 7.95
CA PHE A 18 2.66 8.22 7.78
C PHE A 18 3.20 8.67 6.43
N ASN A 19 4.48 9.05 6.38
CA ASN A 19 5.19 9.38 5.14
C ASN A 19 6.67 9.00 5.25
N MET A 20 7.18 8.19 4.34
CA MET A 20 8.58 7.76 4.36
C MET A 20 9.09 7.36 2.98
N ARG A 21 10.37 7.65 2.72
CA ARG A 21 11.05 7.20 1.51
C ARG A 21 11.25 5.69 1.53
N ALA A 22 10.94 5.03 0.42
CA ALA A 22 11.09 3.59 0.24
C ALA A 22 11.37 3.20 -1.22
N LYS A 23 11.73 1.93 -1.42
CA LYS A 23 11.79 1.28 -2.73
C LYS A 23 10.77 0.16 -2.79
N LEU A 24 9.92 0.19 -3.81
CA LEU A 24 8.88 -0.79 -4.05
C LEU A 24 9.29 -1.72 -5.19
N PHE A 25 8.96 -2.99 -5.02
CA PHE A 25 9.11 -4.04 -6.01
C PHE A 25 7.75 -4.73 -6.20
N ILE A 26 7.53 -5.24 -7.41
CA ILE A 26 6.36 -6.04 -7.74
C ILE A 26 6.82 -7.44 -8.15
N PHE A 27 6.12 -8.46 -7.65
CA PHE A 27 6.38 -9.83 -8.04
C PHE A 27 5.70 -10.15 -9.37
N VAL A 28 6.48 -10.56 -10.37
CA VAL A 28 5.97 -10.96 -11.68
C VAL A 28 5.81 -12.48 -11.67
N ARG A 29 4.56 -12.95 -11.68
CA ARG A 29 4.23 -14.38 -11.56
C ARG A 29 4.75 -15.21 -12.74
N ASP A 30 4.72 -14.65 -13.95
CA ASP A 30 5.13 -15.37 -15.16
C ASP A 30 6.63 -15.70 -15.18
N SER A 31 7.47 -14.78 -14.70
CA SER A 31 8.93 -14.95 -14.62
C SER A 31 9.42 -15.39 -13.24
N TYR A 32 8.53 -15.45 -12.24
CA TYR A 32 8.84 -15.78 -10.85
C TYR A 32 9.94 -14.88 -10.25
N GLU A 33 9.86 -13.58 -10.52
CA GLU A 33 10.92 -12.63 -10.15
C GLU A 33 10.39 -11.35 -9.49
N TRP A 34 11.23 -10.73 -8.65
CA TRP A 34 10.99 -9.41 -8.11
C TRP A 34 11.55 -8.35 -9.06
N THR A 35 10.68 -7.50 -9.59
CA THR A 35 11.09 -6.39 -10.45
C THR A 35 11.02 -5.05 -9.70
N PRO A 36 12.04 -4.19 -9.80
CA PRO A 36 11.97 -2.84 -9.24
C PRO A 36 10.81 -2.06 -9.89
N HIS A 37 9.91 -1.54 -9.06
CA HIS A 37 8.68 -0.90 -9.54
C HIS A 37 8.68 0.61 -9.28
N CYS A 38 9.13 1.05 -8.10
CA CYS A 38 9.05 2.47 -7.71
C CYS A 38 10.12 2.85 -6.69
N VAL A 39 10.63 4.07 -6.76
CA VAL A 39 11.41 4.69 -5.67
C VAL A 39 10.78 6.04 -5.37
N GLY A 40 10.47 6.30 -4.10
CA GLY A 40 9.85 7.54 -3.69
C GLY A 40 9.20 7.41 -2.31
N ASP A 41 8.23 8.28 -2.04
CA ASP A 41 7.58 8.35 -0.74
C ASP A 41 6.32 7.48 -0.70
N VAL A 42 6.27 6.56 0.27
CA VAL A 42 5.06 5.84 0.65
C VAL A 42 4.32 6.62 1.73
N MET A 43 3.03 6.85 1.51
CA MET A 43 2.15 7.56 2.43
C MET A 43 0.99 6.66 2.84
N LEU A 44 0.63 6.73 4.12
CA LEU A 44 -0.66 6.23 4.59
C LEU A 44 -1.60 7.43 4.76
N LEU A 45 -2.69 7.42 4.00
CA LEU A 45 -3.64 8.53 3.89
C LEU A 45 -4.97 8.14 4.51
N LYS A 46 -5.38 8.83 5.57
CA LYS A 46 -6.68 8.63 6.23
C LYS A 46 -7.69 9.61 5.70
N HIS A 47 -8.75 9.11 5.07
CA HIS A 47 -9.82 9.97 4.54
C HIS A 47 -10.69 10.52 5.68
N LYS A 48 -10.86 11.84 5.76
CA LYS A 48 -11.47 12.54 6.90
C LYS A 48 -12.93 12.18 7.15
N LYS A 49 -13.73 11.92 6.11
CA LYS A 49 -15.16 11.57 6.25
C LYS A 49 -15.40 10.10 6.60
N ASN A 50 -15.02 9.18 5.70
CA ASN A 50 -15.23 7.75 5.90
C ASN A 50 -14.20 7.07 6.83
N ARG A 51 -13.16 7.80 7.25
CA ARG A 51 -12.06 7.37 8.15
C ARG A 51 -11.18 6.24 7.63
N LYS A 52 -11.39 5.78 6.40
CA LYS A 52 -10.62 4.69 5.79
C LYS A 52 -9.21 5.17 5.46
N THR A 53 -8.23 4.33 5.79
CA THR A 53 -6.82 4.55 5.45
C THR A 53 -6.43 3.77 4.20
N SER A 54 -5.73 4.43 3.29
CA SER A 54 -5.15 3.85 2.07
C SER A 54 -3.63 4.04 2.06
N LEU A 55 -2.93 3.09 1.45
CA LEU A 55 -1.53 3.26 1.07
C LEU A 55 -1.49 3.92 -0.31
N VAL A 56 -0.67 4.96 -0.46
CA VAL A 56 -0.37 5.61 -1.74
C VAL A 56 1.14 5.81 -1.83
N MET A 57 1.75 5.39 -2.94
CA MET A 57 3.15 5.64 -3.22
C MET A 57 3.31 6.33 -4.58
N ARG A 58 4.24 7.28 -4.67
CA ARG A 58 4.57 7.99 -5.91
C ARG A 58 6.03 7.82 -6.27
N ASP A 59 6.27 7.66 -7.57
CA ASP A 59 7.62 7.65 -8.10
C ASP A 59 8.21 9.07 -8.06
N GLU A 60 9.42 9.20 -7.52
CA GLU A 60 10.04 10.50 -7.27
C GLU A 60 10.41 11.26 -8.56
N LYS A 61 10.59 10.56 -9.68
CA LYS A 61 11.00 11.17 -10.96
C LYS A 61 9.81 11.55 -11.81
N THR A 62 8.82 10.67 -11.89
CA THR A 62 7.66 10.82 -12.75
C THR A 62 6.46 11.42 -12.03
N PHE A 63 6.47 11.44 -10.70
CA PHE A 63 5.37 11.85 -9.82
C PHE A 63 4.08 11.03 -9.98
N LYS A 64 4.12 9.95 -10.78
CA LYS A 64 3.01 9.04 -11.00
C LYS A 64 2.79 8.18 -9.78
N VAL A 65 1.52 7.84 -9.52
CA VAL A 65 1.14 6.87 -8.49
C VAL A 65 1.60 5.49 -8.97
N CYS A 66 2.38 4.79 -8.13
CA CYS A 66 2.93 3.46 -8.42
C CYS A 66 2.34 2.36 -7.52
N ALA A 67 1.67 2.73 -6.43
CA ALA A 67 0.80 1.86 -5.64
C ALA A 67 -0.34 2.70 -5.05
N SER A 68 -1.56 2.16 -5.06
CA SER A 68 -2.73 2.80 -4.45
C SER A 68 -3.78 1.75 -4.10
N HIS A 69 -3.91 1.44 -2.81
CA HIS A 69 -4.90 0.48 -2.32
C HIS A 69 -5.33 0.80 -0.88
N TYR A 70 -6.50 0.31 -0.47
CA TYR A 70 -6.90 0.36 0.94
C TYR A 70 -6.05 -0.60 1.77
N ILE A 71 -5.81 -0.25 3.03
CA ILE A 71 -5.20 -1.15 4.00
C ILE A 71 -6.30 -2.02 4.58
N PHE A 72 -6.38 -3.29 4.19
CA PHE A 72 -7.39 -4.18 4.70
C PHE A 72 -6.94 -4.89 5.99
N PRO A 73 -7.87 -5.21 6.91
CA PRO A 73 -7.54 -5.85 8.18
C PRO A 73 -6.88 -7.23 8.04
N HIS A 74 -7.13 -7.93 6.93
CA HIS A 74 -6.63 -9.28 6.67
C HIS A 74 -5.30 -9.32 5.92
N MET A 75 -4.78 -8.16 5.45
CA MET A 75 -3.48 -8.12 4.79
C MET A 75 -2.39 -8.58 5.76
N ASP A 76 -1.40 -9.32 5.28
CA ASP A 76 -0.30 -9.81 6.11
C ASP A 76 1.03 -9.25 5.62
N LEU A 77 1.75 -8.56 6.51
CA LEU A 77 3.11 -8.10 6.26
C LEU A 77 4.10 -9.16 6.72
N SER A 78 4.60 -9.93 5.76
CA SER A 78 5.67 -10.90 5.96
C SER A 78 7.05 -10.25 5.74
N PRO A 79 8.09 -10.60 6.51
CA PRO A 79 9.45 -10.11 6.24
C PRO A 79 9.89 -10.45 4.80
N SER A 80 10.59 -9.54 4.13
CA SER A 80 11.19 -9.87 2.82
C SER A 80 12.36 -10.86 3.00
N ALA A 81 12.48 -11.81 2.08
CA ALA A 81 13.45 -12.90 2.22
C ALA A 81 14.88 -12.35 2.33
N GLY A 82 15.56 -12.64 3.45
CA GLY A 82 16.94 -12.26 3.68
C GLY A 82 17.17 -10.78 4.06
N SER A 83 16.12 -10.03 4.41
CA SER A 83 16.24 -8.63 4.85
C SER A 83 15.32 -8.33 6.04
N ASP A 84 15.84 -7.62 7.04
CA ASP A 84 15.06 -7.00 8.13
C ASP A 84 14.58 -5.58 7.76
N GLN A 85 14.91 -5.12 6.55
CA GLN A 85 14.62 -3.77 6.05
C GLN A 85 13.40 -3.74 5.13
N GLY A 86 12.64 -4.83 5.00
CA GLY A 86 11.53 -4.88 4.06
C GLY A 86 10.40 -5.83 4.42
N TRP A 87 9.25 -5.55 3.81
CA TRP A 87 8.00 -6.28 4.02
C TRP A 87 7.38 -6.67 2.67
N VAL A 88 6.68 -7.80 2.66
CA VAL A 88 5.95 -8.36 1.53
C VAL A 88 4.48 -8.51 1.91
N TRP A 89 3.57 -8.15 0.99
CA TRP A 89 2.14 -8.39 1.16
C TRP A 89 1.42 -8.54 -0.19
N ASP A 90 0.28 -9.21 -0.15
CA ASP A 90 -0.64 -9.30 -1.28
C ASP A 90 -1.68 -8.18 -1.23
N VAL A 91 -2.02 -7.66 -2.42
CA VAL A 91 -3.04 -6.64 -2.62
C VAL A 91 -4.02 -7.17 -3.65
N GLU A 92 -5.30 -7.25 -3.30
CA GLU A 92 -6.35 -7.76 -4.19
C GLU A 92 -6.78 -6.72 -5.25
N ALA A 93 -6.70 -5.43 -4.93
CA ALA A 93 -7.21 -4.34 -5.76
C ALA A 93 -6.32 -3.09 -5.67
N ASP A 94 -5.14 -3.15 -6.28
CA ASP A 94 -4.32 -1.96 -6.51
C ASP A 94 -4.84 -1.21 -7.75
N ILE A 95 -5.04 0.11 -7.63
CA ILE A 95 -5.60 0.96 -8.68
C ILE A 95 -4.60 1.95 -9.26
N SER A 96 -3.28 1.77 -9.04
CA SER A 96 -2.26 2.71 -9.54
C SER A 96 -2.28 2.86 -11.07
N ASN A 97 -2.72 1.81 -11.78
CA ASN A 97 -2.78 1.75 -13.24
C ASN A 97 -4.18 2.05 -13.81
N GLY A 98 -5.13 2.50 -12.98
CA GLY A 98 -6.49 2.86 -13.40
C GLY A 98 -7.54 1.79 -13.07
N ASP A 99 -7.30 0.55 -13.48
CA ASP A 99 -8.17 -0.59 -13.16
C ASP A 99 -7.62 -1.37 -11.94
N PRO A 100 -8.49 -1.96 -11.09
CA PRO A 100 -8.06 -2.81 -9.98
C PRO A 100 -7.27 -4.03 -10.46
N GLN A 101 -6.08 -4.23 -9.90
CA GLN A 101 -5.20 -5.35 -10.20
C GLN A 101 -4.76 -6.04 -8.91
N ALA A 102 -4.79 -7.38 -8.92
CA ALA A 102 -4.19 -8.17 -7.86
C ALA A 102 -2.67 -8.20 -8.06
N VAL A 103 -1.91 -7.79 -7.04
CA VAL A 103 -0.45 -7.68 -7.08
C VAL A 103 0.16 -8.18 -5.77
N THR A 104 1.37 -8.71 -5.84
CA THR A 104 2.19 -9.00 -4.66
C THR A 104 3.33 -7.99 -4.64
N LEU A 105 3.43 -7.24 -3.54
CA LEU A 105 4.35 -6.12 -3.39
C LEU A 105 5.43 -6.44 -2.35
N ALA A 106 6.63 -5.93 -2.57
CA ALA A 106 7.67 -5.86 -1.55
C ALA A 106 8.15 -4.41 -1.41
N ILE A 107 8.26 -3.92 -0.19
CA ILE A 107 8.75 -2.58 0.11
C ILE A 107 10.00 -2.65 0.98
N HIS A 108 11.05 -1.93 0.59
CA HIS A 108 12.32 -1.87 1.28
C HIS A 108 12.60 -0.44 1.75
N PHE A 109 13.09 -0.31 2.98
CA PHE A 109 13.50 0.94 3.61
C PHE A 109 15.02 0.99 3.76
N GLU A 110 15.53 2.15 4.18
CA GLU A 110 16.97 2.36 4.35
C GLU A 110 17.56 1.50 5.48
N ASP A 111 16.79 1.29 6.54
CA ASP A 111 17.18 0.55 7.72
C ASP A 111 15.98 -0.18 8.35
N SER A 112 16.25 -1.06 9.31
CA SER A 112 15.23 -1.86 9.98
C SER A 112 14.35 -1.05 10.92
N ASP A 113 14.83 0.06 11.49
CA ASP A 113 14.01 0.95 12.33
C ASP A 113 12.89 1.59 11.51
N LYS A 114 13.20 2.06 10.29
CA LYS A 114 12.23 2.58 9.33
C LYS A 114 11.27 1.53 8.83
N ALA A 115 11.77 0.33 8.56
CA ALA A 115 10.92 -0.80 8.18
C ALA A 115 9.91 -1.14 9.30
N ASN A 116 10.35 -1.17 10.55
CA ASN A 116 9.48 -1.43 11.70
C ASN A 116 8.49 -0.28 11.92
N ALA A 117 8.91 0.98 11.77
CA ALA A 117 8.01 2.13 11.85
C ALA A 117 6.89 2.08 10.79
N PHE A 118 7.19 1.63 9.57
CA PHE A 118 6.18 1.38 8.55
C PHE A 118 5.22 0.27 8.96
N LYS A 119 5.74 -0.86 9.45
CA LYS A 119 4.90 -1.98 9.90
C LYS A 119 3.95 -1.55 11.01
N ASP A 120 4.43 -0.82 12.01
CA ASP A 120 3.61 -0.31 13.11
C ASP A 120 2.50 0.61 12.59
N ALA A 121 2.84 1.54 11.69
CA ALA A 121 1.86 2.43 11.07
C ALA A 121 0.82 1.67 10.23
N PHE A 122 1.26 0.66 9.48
CA PHE A 122 0.39 -0.19 8.68
C PHE A 122 -0.57 -1.00 9.56
N THR A 123 -0.07 -1.67 10.59
CA THR A 123 -0.88 -2.46 11.53
C THR A 123 -1.86 -1.59 12.31
N ASN A 124 -1.46 -0.38 12.74
CA ASN A 124 -2.39 0.57 13.35
C ASN A 124 -3.51 0.96 12.38
N ALA A 125 -3.17 1.19 11.10
CA ALA A 125 -4.17 1.47 10.08
C ALA A 125 -5.10 0.27 9.80
N GLN A 126 -4.62 -0.97 9.90
CA GLN A 126 -5.45 -2.18 9.80
C GLN A 126 -6.47 -2.25 10.94
N GLN A 127 -6.04 -1.98 12.17
CA GLN A 127 -6.92 -1.95 13.35
C GLN A 127 -8.00 -0.85 13.21
N ASP A 128 -7.60 0.35 12.81
CA ASP A 128 -8.51 1.47 12.54
C ASP A 128 -9.51 1.15 11.43
N ASN A 129 -9.08 0.43 10.40
CA ASN A 129 -9.90 0.06 9.26
C ASN A 129 -10.83 -1.14 9.55
N ALA A 130 -10.52 -2.01 10.52
CA ALA A 130 -11.31 -3.19 10.85
C ALA A 130 -12.83 -2.95 10.99
N PRO A 131 -13.29 -1.97 11.79
CA PRO A 131 -14.73 -1.68 11.89
C PRO A 131 -15.32 -1.04 10.62
N LEU A 132 -14.49 -0.53 9.70
CA LEU A 132 -14.89 0.17 8.48
C LEU A 132 -15.07 -0.75 7.27
N PHE A 133 -14.70 -2.03 7.41
CA PHE A 133 -14.84 -3.09 6.41
C PHE A 133 -15.59 -4.33 6.97
N PRO A 134 -16.84 -4.18 7.42
CA PRO A 134 -17.59 -5.24 8.13
C PRO A 134 -17.93 -6.46 7.27
N TYR A 135 -17.96 -6.31 5.94
CA TYR A 135 -18.24 -7.41 5.02
C TYR A 135 -17.01 -8.30 4.76
N LEU A 136 -15.81 -7.85 5.12
CA LEU A 136 -14.58 -8.63 4.98
C LEU A 136 -14.22 -9.40 6.26
N THR A 137 -14.88 -9.10 7.38
CA THR A 137 -14.67 -9.77 8.68
C THR A 137 -15.69 -10.87 8.96
N SER A 138 -16.84 -10.87 8.27
CA SER A 138 -17.97 -11.79 8.51
C SER A 138 -18.10 -12.92 7.49
N GLN A 139 -17.44 -12.80 6.34
CA GLN A 139 -17.37 -13.82 5.30
C GLN A 139 -15.89 -14.03 5.02
N GLY A 140 -15.33 -15.19 5.34
CA GLY A 140 -14.00 -15.54 4.87
C GLY A 140 -14.01 -15.49 3.34
N LEU A 141 -13.35 -14.46 2.79
CA LEU A 141 -13.16 -14.15 1.36
C LEU A 141 -14.44 -14.10 0.49
N PRO A 142 -14.67 -13.04 -0.32
CA PRO A 142 -15.72 -13.08 -1.32
C PRO A 142 -15.43 -14.15 -2.38
N CYS A 143 -16.36 -15.08 -2.60
CA CYS A 143 -16.36 -16.01 -3.72
C CYS A 143 -16.45 -15.24 -5.04
N TRP A 144 -15.29 -14.90 -5.60
CA TRP A 144 -15.12 -14.74 -7.05
C TRP A 144 -13.91 -15.57 -7.51
N LEU A 145 -13.94 -16.85 -7.10
CA LEU A 145 -14.03 -17.95 -8.05
C LEU A 145 -15.52 -18.29 -8.22
#